data_AF-Q8EQ45-F1
#
_entry.id   AF-Q8EQ45-F1
#
_cell.length_a   1.000
_cell.length_b   1.000
_cell.length_c   1.000
_cell.angle_alpha   90.00
_cell.angle_beta   90.00
_cell.angle_gamma   90.00
#
_symmetry.space_group_name_H-M   'P 1'
#
loop_
_entity.id
_entity.type
_entity.pdbx_description
1 polymer ?
#
loop_
_entity_poly.entity_id
_entity_poly.type
_entity_poly.pdbx_seq_one_letter_code
_entity_poly.pdbx_strand_id
1 'polypeptide(L)' 'MATKDLTFEQAMEKLEGIVSKLEEGDVPLEKAIEYYQEGMNLSKLCSEKLNHVQDKMVQIMNEQGELEPFDIQEDSSS' A
#
# COMPACT_ATOMS: atom_id res chain seq x y z
N MET A 1 -14.49 -14.64 -13.58
CA MET A 1 -14.08 -14.76 -12.17
C MET A 1 -13.34 -13.49 -11.85
N ALA A 2 -13.90 -12.61 -11.00
CA ALA A 2 -13.21 -11.38 -10.63
C ALA A 2 -11.88 -11.77 -10.00
N THR A 3 -10.78 -11.44 -10.65
CA THR A 3 -9.47 -11.33 -10.01
C THR A 3 -9.68 -10.31 -8.90
N LYS A 4 -10.04 -10.79 -7.71
CA LYS A 4 -10.28 -9.93 -6.56
C LYS A 4 -8.95 -9.28 -6.24
N ASP A 5 -8.72 -8.11 -6.80
CA ASP A 5 -7.72 -7.19 -6.26
C ASP A 5 -8.03 -7.11 -4.77
N LEU A 6 -7.08 -7.53 -3.94
CA LEU A 6 -7.23 -7.46 -2.50
C LEU A 6 -7.49 -5.99 -2.15
N THR A 7 -8.41 -5.72 -1.23
CA THR A 7 -8.49 -4.38 -0.64
C THR A 7 -7.23 -4.10 0.18
N PHE A 8 -6.99 -2.84 0.55
CA PHE A 8 -5.85 -2.50 1.40
C PHE A 8 -5.90 -3.29 2.72
N GLU A 9 -7.07 -3.35 3.34
CA GLU A 9 -7.31 -4.05 4.61
C GLU A 9 -7.05 -5.55 4.48
N GLN A 10 -7.51 -6.17 3.39
CA GLN A 10 -7.27 -7.59 3.13
C GLN A 10 -5.78 -7.90 2.86
N ALA A 11 -5.08 -7.00 2.16
CA ALA A 11 -3.65 -7.14 1.92
C ALA A 11 -2.84 -6.98 3.21
N MET A 12 -3.25 -6.03 4.07
CA MET A 12 -2.62 -5.79 5.37
C MET A 12 -2.83 -6.96 6.34
N GLU A 13 -4.06 -7.47 6.46
CA GLU A 13 -4.38 -8.62 7.32
C GLU A 13 -3.55 -9.86 6.93
N LYS A 14 -3.40 -10.11 5.63
CA LYS A 14 -2.53 -11.19 5.15
C LYS A 14 -1.06 -10.96 5.45
N LEU A 15 -0.58 -9.72 5.29
CA LEU A 15 0.80 -9.36 5.58
C LEU A 15 1.11 -9.54 7.07
N GLU A 16 0.24 -9.08 7.95
CA GLU A 16 0.35 -9.28 9.41
C GLU A 16 0.41 -10.77 9.76
N GLY A 17 -0.45 -11.59 9.15
CA GLY A 17 -0.43 -13.04 9.34
C GLY A 17 0.86 -13.71 8.87
N ILE A 18 1.49 -13.21 7.80
CA ILE A 18 2.80 -13.67 7.33
C ILE A 18 3.91 -13.27 8.30
N VAL A 19 3.89 -12.02 8.75
CA VAL A 19 4.87 -11.51 9.72
C VAL A 19 4.80 -12.31 11.02
N SER A 20 3.60 -12.54 11.56
CA SER A 20 3.40 -13.37 12.76
C SER A 20 4.01 -14.76 12.61
N LYS A 21 3.79 -15.44 11.47
CA LYS A 21 4.38 -16.77 11.22
C LYS A 21 5.90 -16.74 11.11
N LEU A 22 6.47 -15.71 10.51
CA LEU A 22 7.92 -15.55 10.42
C LEU A 22 8.53 -15.24 11.80
N GLU A 23 7.85 -14.47 12.64
CA GLU A 23 8.26 -14.15 14.01
C GLU A 23 8.17 -15.35 14.97
N GLU A 24 7.18 -16.23 14.78
CA GLU A 24 7.05 -17.48 15.54
C GLU A 24 8.30 -18.38 15.38
N GLY A 25 9.01 -18.27 14.26
CA GLY A 25 10.29 -18.95 14.03
C GLY A 25 10.20 -20.48 13.81
N ASP A 26 9.02 -21.09 14.01
CA ASP A 26 8.77 -22.52 13.78
C ASP A 26 8.29 -22.80 12.33
N VAL A 27 8.95 -22.17 11.37
CA VAL A 27 8.66 -22.32 9.94
C VAL A 27 9.91 -22.88 9.25
N PRO A 28 9.80 -24.01 8.51
CA PRO A 28 10.91 -24.54 7.72
C PRO A 28 11.50 -23.48 6.79
N LEU A 29 12.81 -23.50 6.57
CA LEU A 29 13.53 -22.48 5.80
C LEU A 29 12.89 -22.21 4.44
N GLU A 30 12.55 -23.25 3.69
CA GLU A 30 11.92 -23.15 2.37
C GLU A 30 10.58 -22.41 2.46
N LYS A 31 9.79 -22.70 3.50
CA LYS A 31 8.50 -22.05 3.72
C LYS A 31 8.66 -20.61 4.20
N ALA A 32 9.69 -20.33 5.00
CA ALA A 32 10.02 -18.97 5.42
C ALA A 32 10.40 -18.10 4.21
N ILE A 33 11.12 -18.66 3.23
CA ILE A 33 11.44 -17.96 1.97
C ILE A 33 10.17 -17.66 1.17
N GLU A 34 9.25 -18.63 1.05
CA GLU A 34 7.95 -18.40 0.38
C GLU A 34 7.14 -17.29 1.08
N TYR A 35 7.02 -17.35 2.41
CA TYR A 35 6.34 -16.33 3.19
C TYR A 35 6.98 -14.95 3.05
N TYR A 36 8.31 -14.88 3.04
CA TYR A 36 9.02 -13.63 2.83
C TYR A 36 8.69 -13.03 1.45
N GLN A 37 8.70 -13.83 0.39
CA GLN A 37 8.34 -13.39 -0.96
C GLN A 37 6.90 -12.92 -1.05
N GLU A 38 5.95 -13.67 -0.47
CA GLU A 38 4.55 -13.28 -0.41
C GLU A 38 4.36 -11.98 0.39
N GLY A 39 5.04 -11.85 1.54
CA GLY A 39 5.04 -10.65 2.37
C GLY A 39 5.59 -9.43 1.63
N MET A 40 6.68 -9.57 0.86
CA MET A 40 7.20 -8.48 0.02
C MET A 40 6.17 -8.04 -1.03
N ASN A 41 5.52 -8.99 -1.70
CA ASN A 41 4.50 -8.67 -2.70
C ASN A 41 3.30 -7.95 -2.08
N LEU A 42 2.83 -8.39 -0.91
CA LEU A 42 1.73 -7.72 -0.18
C LEU A 42 2.14 -6.34 0.33
N SER A 43 3.34 -6.19 0.87
CA SER A 43 3.88 -4.90 1.31
C SER A 43 3.93 -3.90 0.14
N LYS A 44 4.41 -4.33 -1.02
CA LYS A 44 4.40 -3.52 -2.24
C LYS A 44 2.99 -3.13 -2.65
N LEU A 45 2.06 -4.08 -2.66
CA LEU A 45 0.65 -3.82 -2.97
C LEU A 45 0.00 -2.81 -2.02
N CYS A 46 0.28 -2.92 -0.71
CA CYS A 46 -0.20 -1.95 0.28
C CYS A 46 0.37 -0.55 0.01
N SER A 47 1.67 -0.45 -0.27
CA SER A 47 2.31 0.82 -0.61
C SER A 47 1.73 1.44 -1.88
N GLU A 48 1.51 0.66 -2.94
CA GLU A 48 0.91 1.13 -4.19
C GLU A 48 -0.51 1.68 -3.96
N LYS A 49 -1.32 1.00 -3.13
CA LYS A 49 -2.66 1.48 -2.79
C LYS A 49 -2.64 2.79 -2.02
N LEU A 50 -1.72 2.94 -1.06
CA LEU A 50 -1.56 4.18 -0.30
C LEU A 50 -1.07 5.32 -1.19
N ASN A 51 -0.10 5.07 -2.05
CA ASN A 51 0.41 6.06 -3.01
C ASN A 51 -0.71 6.53 -3.96
N HIS A 52 -1.56 5.61 -4.45
CA HIS A 52 -2.69 5.98 -5.29
C HIS A 52 -3.73 6.86 -4.57
N VAL A 53 -3.89 6.68 -3.26
CA VAL A 53 -4.75 7.57 -2.44
C VAL A 53 -4.07 8.93 -2.27
N GLN A 54 -2.76 8.96 -2.00
CA GLN A 54 -1.99 10.19 -1.90
C GLN A 54 -2.05 11.00 -3.21
N ASP A 55 -1.81 10.38 -4.36
CA ASP A 55 -1.85 11.02 -5.68
C ASP A 55 -3.22 11.66 -5.96
N LYS A 56 -4.31 11.01 -5.49
CA LYS A 56 -5.66 11.57 -5.57
C LYS A 56 -5.89 12.73 -4.59
N MET A 57 -5.25 12.72 -3.43
CA MET A 57 -5.35 13.83 -2.46
C MET A 57 -4.56 15.06 -2.89
N VAL A 58 -3.44 14.88 -3.62
CA VAL A 58 -2.70 16.00 -4.21
C VAL A 58 -3.51 16.68 -5.31
N GLN A 59 -4.66 16.16 -5.72
CA GLN A 59 -5.56 16.85 -6.64
C GLN A 59 -6.64 17.60 -5.85
N ILE A 60 -6.76 18.92 -6.07
CA ILE A 60 -7.87 19.73 -5.55
C ILE A 60 -8.91 19.93 -6.64
N MET A 61 -10.20 19.92 -6.26
CA MET A 61 -11.27 20.35 -7.16
C MET A 61 -11.26 21.88 -7.30
N ASN A 62 -11.12 22.38 -8.54
CA ASN A 62 -11.24 23.80 -8.86
C ASN A 62 -12.72 24.26 -8.83
N GLU A 63 -12.97 25.56 -9.00
CA GLU A 63 -14.32 26.15 -9.02
C GLU A 63 -15.19 25.62 -10.19
N GLN A 64 -14.57 25.09 -11.25
CA GLN A 64 -15.24 24.43 -12.37
C GLN A 64 -15.60 22.96 -12.09
N GLY A 65 -15.17 22.40 -10.95
CA GLY A 65 -15.38 20.99 -10.59
C GLY A 65 -14.38 20.02 -11.24
N GLU A 66 -13.28 20.52 -11.80
CA GLU A 66 -12.20 19.74 -12.39
C GLU A 66 -11.10 19.49 -11.35
N LEU A 67 -10.44 18.32 -11.42
CA LEU A 67 -9.32 17.97 -10.55
C LEU A 67 -8.02 18.57 -11.11
N GLU A 68 -7.43 19.52 -10.39
CA GLU A 68 -6.14 20.15 -10.71
C GLU A 68 -5.07 19.67 -9.71
N PRO A 69 -3.80 19.48 -10.14
CA PRO A 69 -2.69 19.27 -9.22
C PRO A 69 -2.62 20.45 -8.23
N PHE A 70 -2.67 20.13 -6.95
CA PHE A 70 -2.39 21.09 -5.88
C PHE A 70 -0.88 21.24 -5.77
N ASP A 71 -0.37 22.24 -6.46
CA ASP A 71 0.97 22.75 -6.21
C ASP A 71 0.93 23.49 -4.87
N ILE A 72 1.28 22.79 -3.78
CA ILE A 72 1.68 23.46 -2.56
C ILE A 72 2.99 24.14 -2.93
N GLN A 73 2.91 25.34 -3.48
CA GLN A 73 4.02 26.27 -3.39
C GLN A 73 4.26 26.40 -1.90
N GLU A 74 5.32 25.76 -1.43
CA GLU A 74 5.90 26.03 -0.14
C GLU A 74 6.04 27.55 -0.08
N ASP A 75 5.15 28.20 0.68
CA ASP A 75 5.39 29.51 1.25
C ASP A 75 6.51 29.35 2.29
N SER A 76 7.69 28.94 1.81
CA SER A 76 8.99 29.27 2.37
C SER A 76 9.49 30.55 1.68
N SER A 77 8.57 31.47 1.35
CA SER A 77 8.90 32.87 1.10
C SER A 77 8.87 33.65 2.41
N SER A 78 9.98 33.59 3.15
CA SER A 78 10.64 34.70 3.90
C SER A 78 11.24 34.25 5.24
#